data_AF-A0A371KAY2-F1
#
_entry.id   AF-A0A371KAY2-F1
#
_cell.length_a   1.000
_cell.length_b   1.000
_cell.length_c   1.000
_cell.angle_alpha   90.00
_cell.angle_beta   90.00
_cell.angle_gamma   90.00
#
_symmetry.space_group_name_H-M   'P 1'
#
loop_
_entity.id
_entity.type
_entity.pdbx_description
1 polymer ?
#
loop_
_entity_poly.entity_id
_entity_poly.type
_entity_poly.pdbx_seq_one_letter_code
_entity_poly.pdbx_strand_id
1 'polypeptide(L)'
;MACAELEALRLALLNITGTTDEHAKRHAEAELEDYLGDADPGPIQALANATTLDEAQRHLDAALVDLESEATRIDDDDPQAGYLRGRLVAVRDAERSLRRLREGTDALLDDLGEAHHTLHDAFPVED
;
A
#
# COMPACT_ATOMS: atom_id res chain seq x y z
N MET A 1 17.42 -4.87 -9.37
CA MET A 1 17.03 -3.55 -8.83
C MET A 1 15.54 -3.58 -8.62
N ALA A 2 15.14 -4.00 -7.43
CA ALA A 2 13.74 -4.16 -7.09
C ALA A 2 13.17 -2.81 -6.63
N CYS A 3 11.96 -2.46 -7.08
CA CYS A 3 11.17 -1.39 -6.48
C CYS A 3 10.48 -1.95 -5.24
N ALA A 4 11.21 -1.99 -4.12
CA ALA A 4 10.75 -2.63 -2.88
C ALA A 4 9.44 -2.03 -2.36
N GLU A 5 9.22 -0.73 -2.54
CA GLU A 5 7.98 -0.04 -2.12
C GLU A 5 6.76 -0.59 -2.85
N LEU A 6 6.89 -0.82 -4.17
CA LEU A 6 5.80 -1.32 -5.01
C LEU A 6 5.51 -2.79 -4.74
N GLU A 7 6.54 -3.63 -4.58
CA GLU A 7 6.34 -5.05 -4.24
C GLU A 7 5.81 -5.22 -2.81
N ALA A 8 6.23 -4.40 -1.85
CA ALA A 8 5.67 -4.40 -0.49
C ALA A 8 4.20 -3.97 -0.49
N LEU A 9 3.84 -2.91 -1.22
CA LEU A 9 2.45 -2.51 -1.40
C LEU A 9 1.61 -3.61 -2.07
N ARG A 10 2.16 -4.26 -3.10
CA ARG A 10 1.49 -5.36 -3.79
C ARG A 10 1.23 -6.52 -2.84
N LEU A 11 2.21 -6.92 -2.05
CA LEU A 11 2.07 -7.99 -1.06
C LEU A 11 1.02 -7.66 0.00
N ALA A 12 1.04 -6.42 0.52
CA ALA A 12 0.02 -5.91 1.43
C ALA A 12 -1.39 -6.02 0.83
N LEU A 13 -1.58 -5.55 -0.40
CA LEU A 13 -2.88 -5.57 -1.08
C LEU A 13 -3.37 -6.99 -1.39
N LEU A 14 -2.47 -7.93 -1.71
CA LEU A 14 -2.83 -9.34 -1.86
C LEU A 14 -3.40 -9.90 -0.55
N ASN A 15 -2.76 -9.58 0.58
CA ASN A 15 -3.22 -10.01 1.90
C ASN A 15 -4.54 -9.32 2.31
N ILE A 16 -4.64 -8.00 2.13
CA ILE A 16 -5.81 -7.19 2.52
C ILE A 16 -7.06 -7.59 1.73
N THR A 17 -6.93 -7.78 0.41
CA THR A 17 -8.07 -8.12 -0.45
C THR A 17 -8.43 -9.60 -0.42
N GLY A 18 -7.62 -10.43 0.26
CA GLY A 18 -7.78 -11.88 0.27
C GLY A 18 -7.55 -12.53 -1.09
N THR A 19 -6.82 -11.88 -1.99
CA THR A 19 -6.53 -12.42 -3.32
C THR A 19 -5.57 -13.60 -3.23
N THR A 20 -5.93 -14.73 -3.82
CA THR A 20 -5.19 -16.00 -3.71
C THR A 20 -4.17 -16.24 -4.84
N ASP A 21 -3.62 -15.18 -5.44
CA ASP A 21 -2.56 -15.34 -6.45
C ASP A 21 -1.23 -15.68 -5.75
N GLU A 22 -1.05 -16.97 -5.49
CA GLU A 22 0.11 -17.54 -4.83
C GLU A 22 1.40 -17.35 -5.65
N HIS A 23 1.29 -17.14 -6.96
CA HIS A 23 2.45 -16.83 -7.80
C HIS A 23 2.86 -15.37 -7.63
N ALA A 24 1.90 -14.44 -7.65
CA ALA A 24 2.16 -13.03 -7.38
C ALA A 24 2.71 -12.82 -5.96
N LYS A 25 2.17 -13.55 -4.97
CA LYS A 25 2.63 -13.49 -3.58
C LYS A 25 4.09 -13.94 -3.46
N ARG A 26 4.41 -15.14 -3.94
CA ARG A 26 5.79 -15.66 -3.90
C ARG A 26 6.77 -14.79 -4.68
N HIS A 27 6.32 -14.19 -5.78
CA HIS A 27 7.15 -13.24 -6.53
C HIS A 27 7.48 -12.00 -5.70
N ALA A 28 6.48 -11.37 -5.07
CA ALA A 28 6.71 -10.21 -4.22
C ALA A 28 7.59 -10.55 -3.00
N GLU A 29 7.36 -11.70 -2.36
CA GLU A 29 8.19 -12.17 -1.24
C GLU A 29 9.66 -12.38 -1.65
N ALA A 30 9.90 -12.95 -2.85
CA ALA A 30 11.25 -13.17 -3.36
C ALA A 30 11.99 -11.85 -3.66
N GLU A 31 11.29 -10.84 -4.20
CA GLU A 31 11.87 -9.51 -4.44
C GLU A 31 12.15 -8.74 -3.13
N LEU A 32 11.55 -9.18 -2.02
CA LEU A 32 11.65 -8.55 -0.70
C LEU A 32 12.51 -9.33 0.30
N GLU A 33 13.22 -10.40 -0.11
CA GLU A 33 13.96 -11.28 0.80
C GLU A 33 14.90 -10.51 1.73
N ASP A 34 15.62 -9.51 1.19
CA ASP A 34 16.56 -8.66 1.95
C ASP A 34 15.86 -7.70 2.95
N TYR A 35 14.55 -7.49 2.81
CA TYR A 35 13.77 -6.58 3.67
C TYR A 35 12.96 -7.32 4.74
N LEU A 36 12.60 -8.59 4.52
CA LEU A 36 11.65 -9.31 5.39
C LEU A 36 12.30 -10.00 6.61
N GLY A 37 13.64 -9.97 6.70
CA GLY A 37 14.41 -10.68 7.72
C GLY A 37 14.78 -9.88 8.98
N ASP A 38 14.51 -8.58 9.01
CA ASP A 38 15.03 -7.71 10.08
C ASP A 38 14.24 -7.84 11.40
N ALA A 39 14.98 -7.79 12.51
CA ALA A 39 14.41 -7.82 13.87
C ALA A 39 13.76 -6.49 14.28
N ASP A 40 14.18 -5.39 13.65
CA ASP A 40 13.57 -4.06 13.78
C ASP A 40 13.00 -3.65 12.41
N PRO A 41 11.69 -3.83 12.18
CA PRO A 41 11.13 -3.74 10.85
C PRO A 41 11.14 -2.31 10.32
N GLY A 42 11.87 -2.09 9.22
CA GLY A 42 11.84 -0.84 8.48
C GLY A 42 10.51 -0.61 7.74
N PRO A 43 10.30 0.58 7.13
CA PRO A 43 9.04 0.92 6.45
C PRO A 43 8.59 -0.08 5.38
N ILE A 44 9.52 -0.68 4.64
CA ILE A 44 9.23 -1.69 3.62
C ILE A 44 8.65 -2.97 4.24
N GLN A 45 9.27 -3.50 5.29
CA GLN A 45 8.78 -4.69 5.99
C GLN A 45 7.44 -4.42 6.68
N ALA A 46 7.28 -3.24 7.28
CA ALA A 46 6.02 -2.83 7.88
C ALA A 46 4.90 -2.72 6.83
N LEU A 47 5.21 -2.15 5.65
CA LEU A 47 4.28 -2.08 4.53
C LEU A 47 3.88 -3.47 4.04
N ALA A 48 4.85 -4.36 3.79
CA ALA A 48 4.59 -5.73 3.32
C ALA A 48 3.68 -6.54 4.27
N ASN A 49 3.76 -6.26 5.57
CA ASN A 49 2.96 -6.92 6.61
C ASN A 49 1.66 -6.20 6.95
N ALA A 50 1.33 -5.09 6.28
CA ALA A 50 0.11 -4.34 6.57
C ALA A 50 -1.14 -5.22 6.33
N THR A 51 -2.06 -5.16 7.29
CA THR A 51 -3.31 -5.93 7.28
C THR A 51 -4.54 -5.07 7.02
N THR A 52 -4.36 -3.75 6.99
CA THR A 52 -5.40 -2.78 6.69
C THR A 52 -4.90 -1.75 5.67
N LEU A 53 -5.84 -1.11 4.95
CA LEU A 53 -5.50 0.00 4.04
C LEU A 53 -4.87 1.19 4.79
N ASP A 54 -5.22 1.39 6.07
CA ASP A 54 -4.64 2.46 6.91
C ASP A 54 -3.15 2.21 7.19
N GLU A 55 -2.82 0.99 7.62
CA GLU A 55 -1.45 0.55 7.84
C GLU A 55 -0.64 0.65 6.56
N ALA A 56 -1.18 0.15 5.44
CA ALA A 56 -0.52 0.19 4.15
C ALA A 56 -0.22 1.64 3.73
N GLN A 57 -1.16 2.56 3.92
CA GLN A 57 -0.94 3.97 3.59
C GLN A 57 0.14 4.60 4.46
N ARG A 58 0.08 4.40 5.78
CA ARG A 58 1.06 4.93 6.73
C ARG A 58 2.47 4.44 6.45
N HIS A 59 2.62 3.14 6.16
CA HIS A 59 3.94 2.55 5.92
C HIS A 59 4.48 2.92 4.52
N LEU A 60 3.61 3.09 3.53
CA LEU A 60 4.00 3.61 2.22
C LEU A 60 4.46 5.08 2.30
N ASP A 61 3.80 5.91 3.11
CA ASP A 61 4.24 7.29 3.37
C ASP A 61 5.63 7.31 4.01
N ALA A 62 5.89 6.43 4.99
CA ALA A 62 7.22 6.31 5.60
C ALA A 62 8.29 5.84 4.60
N ALA A 63 7.98 4.84 3.76
CA ALA A 63 8.89 4.38 2.71
C ALA A 63 9.16 5.47 1.65
N LEU A 64 8.16 6.29 1.32
CA LEU A 64 8.31 7.45 0.44
C LEU A 64 9.26 8.50 1.03
N VAL A 65 9.21 8.76 2.33
CA VAL A 65 10.15 9.69 2.99
C VAL A 65 11.60 9.21 2.83
N ASP A 66 11.86 7.92 3.03
CA ASP A 66 13.20 7.34 2.85
C ASP A 66 13.65 7.44 1.39
N LEU A 67 12.76 7.10 0.45
CA LEU A 67 13.01 7.16 -0.99
C LEU A 67 13.28 8.60 -1.48
N GLU A 68 12.52 9.59 -0.99
CA GLU A 68 12.72 11.00 -1.29
C GLU A 68 14.06 11.50 -0.77
N SER A 69 14.43 11.04 0.43
CA SER A 69 15.72 11.38 1.03
C SER A 69 16.87 10.80 0.22
N GLU A 70 16.76 9.56 -0.25
CA GLU A 70 17.73 8.94 -1.16
C GLU A 70 17.81 9.72 -2.50
N ALA A 71 16.66 10.02 -3.10
CA ALA A 71 16.57 10.74 -4.38
C ALA A 71 17.13 12.17 -4.33
N THR A 72 17.14 12.79 -3.15
CA THR A 72 17.70 14.12 -2.94
C THR A 72 19.20 14.09 -2.67
N ARG A 73 19.72 12.96 -2.18
CA ARG A 73 21.14 12.78 -1.82
C ARG A 73 22.00 12.24 -2.96
N ILE A 74 21.38 11.60 -3.96
CA ILE A 74 22.10 11.08 -5.12
C ILE A 74 22.71 12.21 -5.95
N ASP A 75 23.92 11.99 -6.48
CA ASP A 75 24.58 12.93 -7.40
C ASP A 75 23.79 12.99 -8.72
N ASP A 76 23.69 14.18 -9.31
CA ASP A 76 23.00 14.38 -10.59
C ASP A 76 23.69 13.64 -11.74
N ASP A 77 25.01 13.42 -11.64
CA ASP A 77 25.80 12.69 -12.63
C ASP A 77 25.83 11.17 -12.38
N ASP A 78 25.20 10.67 -11.30
CA ASP A 78 25.08 9.24 -11.03
C ASP A 78 24.18 8.56 -12.08
N PRO A 79 24.62 7.49 -12.76
CA PRO A 79 23.81 6.77 -13.73
C PRO A 79 22.45 6.27 -13.19
N GLN A 80 22.30 6.12 -11.87
CA GLN A 80 21.08 5.68 -11.20
C GLN A 80 20.12 6.83 -10.87
N ALA A 81 20.53 8.09 -10.95
CA ALA A 81 19.70 9.25 -10.58
C ALA A 81 18.38 9.29 -11.35
N GLY A 82 18.41 8.97 -12.64
CA GLY A 82 17.21 8.89 -13.48
C GLY A 82 16.25 7.78 -13.04
N TYR A 83 16.78 6.59 -12.73
CA TYR A 83 15.98 5.47 -12.23
C TYR A 83 15.36 5.81 -10.87
N LEU A 84 16.13 6.37 -9.95
CA LEU A 84 15.68 6.69 -8.60
C LEU A 84 14.54 7.73 -8.60
N ARG A 85 14.65 8.78 -9.42
CA ARG A 85 13.58 9.78 -9.59
C ARG A 85 12.36 9.18 -10.29
N GLY A 86 12.56 8.29 -11.26
CA GLY A 86 11.47 7.54 -11.89
C GLY A 86 10.72 6.64 -10.90
N ARG A 87 11.46 5.93 -10.03
CA ARG A 87 10.91 5.12 -8.93
C ARG A 87 10.08 5.99 -8.00
N LEU A 88 10.60 7.15 -7.56
CA LEU A 88 9.85 8.08 -6.72
C LEU A 88 8.53 8.53 -7.33
N VAL A 89 8.51 8.85 -8.63
CA VAL A 89 7.27 9.23 -9.33
C VAL A 89 6.27 8.08 -9.34
N ALA A 90 6.73 6.85 -9.64
CA ALA A 90 5.87 5.67 -9.66
C ALA A 90 5.28 5.36 -8.28
N VAL A 91 6.08 5.43 -7.22
CA VAL A 91 5.61 5.16 -5.85
C VAL A 91 4.63 6.24 -5.37
N ARG A 92 4.85 7.52 -5.70
CA ARG A 92 3.88 8.60 -5.42
C ARG A 92 2.55 8.42 -6.17
N ASP A 93 2.58 7.86 -7.37
CA ASP A 93 1.33 7.55 -8.09
C ASP A 93 0.57 6.36 -7.45
N ALA A 94 1.31 5.36 -6.96
CA ALA A 94 0.75 4.27 -6.19
C ALA A 94 0.12 4.75 -4.87
N GLU A 95 0.76 5.67 -4.15
CA GLU A 95 0.21 6.29 -2.92
C GLU A 95 -1.13 6.98 -3.18
N ARG A 96 -1.22 7.80 -4.23
CA ARG A 96 -2.49 8.45 -4.60
C ARG A 96 -3.57 7.44 -4.96
N SER A 97 -3.18 6.35 -5.61
CA SER A 97 -4.12 5.28 -5.97
C SER A 97 -4.62 4.53 -4.74
N LEU A 98 -3.75 4.25 -3.77
CA LEU A 98 -4.12 3.66 -2.48
C LEU A 98 -5.05 4.58 -1.69
N ARG A 99 -4.77 5.89 -1.66
CA ARG A 99 -5.62 6.88 -0.99
C ARG A 99 -7.02 6.92 -1.59
N ARG A 100 -7.14 6.91 -2.93
CA ARG A 100 -8.43 6.81 -3.62
C ARG A 100 -9.18 5.52 -3.29
N LEU A 101 -8.47 4.38 -3.20
CA LEU A 101 -9.08 3.10 -2.80
C LEU A 101 -9.65 3.17 -1.38
N ARG A 102 -8.92 3.81 -0.45
CA ARG A 102 -9.38 4.02 0.92
C ARG A 102 -10.64 4.90 0.96
N GLU A 103 -10.60 6.05 0.30
CA GLU A 103 -11.75 6.97 0.21
C GLU A 103 -12.99 6.27 -0.38
N GLY A 104 -12.81 5.44 -1.42
CA GLY A 104 -13.90 4.65 -2.00
C GLY A 104 -14.44 3.57 -1.07
N THR A 105 -13.60 3.00 -0.21
CA THR A 105 -14.03 2.00 0.78
C THR A 105 -14.84 2.67 1.90
N ASP A 106 -14.41 3.84 2.37
CA ASP A 106 -15.15 4.61 3.38
C ASP A 106 -16.54 5.02 2.84
N ALA A 107 -16.60 5.51 1.59
CA ALA A 107 -17.88 5.85 0.95
C ALA A 107 -18.83 4.64 0.82
N LEU A 108 -18.30 3.45 0.45
CA LEU A 108 -19.10 2.24 0.38
C LEU A 108 -19.67 1.84 1.75
N LEU A 109 -18.90 2.02 2.83
CA LEU A 109 -19.37 1.73 4.18
C LEU A 109 -20.51 2.67 4.60
N ASP A 110 -20.40 3.95 4.27
CA ASP A 110 -21.46 4.94 4.50
C ASP A 110 -22.74 4.56 3.72
N ASP A 111 -22.60 4.21 2.44
CA ASP A 111 -23.72 3.77 1.59
C ASP A 111 -24.42 2.52 2.16
N LEU A 112 -23.66 1.57 2.73
CA LEU A 112 -24.23 0.39 3.39
C LEU A 112 -25.02 0.76 4.65
N GLY A 113 -24.54 1.72 5.43
CA GLY A 113 -25.23 2.25 6.60
C GLY A 113 -26.56 2.91 6.21
N GLU A 114 -26.56 3.72 5.16
CA GLU A 114 -27.77 4.37 4.64
C GLU A 114 -28.76 3.35 4.08
N ALA A 115 -28.29 2.36 3.32
CA ALA A 115 -29.13 1.29 2.79
C ALA A 115 -29.78 0.48 3.92
N HIS A 116 -29.03 0.17 4.98
CA HIS A 116 -29.55 -0.49 6.17
C HIS A 116 -30.64 0.35 6.86
N HIS A 117 -30.42 1.66 7.03
CA HIS A 117 -31.41 2.56 7.61
C HIS A 117 -32.68 2.64 6.76
N THR A 118 -32.53 2.87 5.45
CA THR A 118 -33.62 2.92 4.48
C THR A 118 -34.45 1.63 4.51
N LEU A 119 -33.82 0.47 4.66
CA LEU A 119 -34.52 -0.82 4.76
C LEU A 119 -35.45 -0.85 5.98
N HIS A 120 -34.96 -0.45 7.15
CA HIS A 120 -35.74 -0.44 8.38
C HIS A 120 -36.84 0.64 8.39
N ASP A 121 -36.61 1.77 7.71
CA ASP A 121 -37.63 2.81 7.53
C ASP A 121 -38.76 2.33 6.61
N ALA A 122 -38.44 1.59 5.54
CA ALA A 122 -39.41 1.04 4.61
C ALA A 122 -40.16 -0.18 5.17
N PHE A 123 -39.48 -0.99 5.98
CA PHE A 123 -40.01 -2.22 6.58
C PHE A 123 -39.73 -2.24 8.09
N PRO A 124 -40.54 -1.54 8.90
CA PRO A 124 -40.35 -1.52 10.34
C PRO A 124 -40.51 -2.92 10.93
N VAL A 125 -39.61 -3.29 11.83
CA VAL A 125 -39.75 -4.46 12.70
C VAL A 125 -40.25 -3.97 14.06
N GLU A 126 -41.36 -4.54 14.54
CA GLU A 126 -41.85 -4.33 15.90
C GLU A 126 -40.94 -5.11 16.87
N ASP A 127 -40.50 -4.47 17.96
CA ASP A 127 -39.78 -5.14 19.07
C ASP A 127 -40.65 -6.18 19.79
#